data_AF-A0A376TUK7-F1
#
_entry.id   AF-A0A376TUK7-F1
#
_cell.length_a   1.000
_cell.length_b   1.000
_cell.length_c   1.000
_cell.angle_alpha   90.00
_cell.angle_beta   90.00
_cell.angle_gamma   90.00
#
_symmetry.space_group_name_H-M   'P 1'
#
loop_
_entity.id
_entity.type
_entity.pdbx_description
1 polymer ?
#
loop_
_entity_poly.entity_id
_entity_poly.type
_entity_poly.pdbx_seq_one_letter_code
_entity_poly.pdbx_strand_id
1 'polypeptide(L)'
;MVDVAVATTADAPYSLEQLQDGLRHPVFPLYLGRKSHPLALPLAPLLLEGNACDALCNAYQQYQDHFHKLKVSLPKLQDECWWEGKHDGLVASKILRRRDVPLNRQQWLFGERTVNQGPWLSKEEPCTSQE
;
A
#
# COMPACT_ATOMS: atom_id res chain seq x y z
N MET A 1 1.25 11.89 2.80
CA MET A 1 1.77 10.56 3.16
C MET A 1 1.18 9.57 2.17
N VAL A 2 1.94 8.54 1.80
CA VAL A 2 1.47 7.47 0.91
C VAL A 2 1.74 6.16 1.62
N ASP A 3 0.71 5.34 1.73
CA ASP A 3 0.80 4.01 2.30
C ASP A 3 0.71 2.99 1.17
N VAL A 4 1.58 1.98 1.23
CA VAL A 4 1.69 0.95 0.21
C VAL A 4 1.60 -0.40 0.91
N ALA A 5 0.61 -1.18 0.52
CA ALA A 5 0.48 -2.58 0.90
C ALA A 5 0.97 -3.46 -0.25
N VAL A 6 1.63 -4.56 0.09
CA VAL A 6 2.08 -5.58 -0.87
C VAL A 6 1.58 -6.92 -0.38
N ALA A 7 0.94 -7.67 -1.28
CA ALA A 7 0.48 -9.02 -1.02
C ALA A 7 1.30 -10.01 -1.85
N THR A 8 1.50 -11.22 -1.31
CA THR A 8 2.20 -12.27 -2.05
C THR A 8 1.34 -12.81 -3.20
N THR A 9 1.99 -13.18 -4.29
CA THR A 9 1.39 -13.96 -5.39
C THR A 9 1.94 -15.39 -5.36
N ALA A 10 1.27 -16.32 -6.04
CA ALA A 10 1.67 -17.73 -6.05
C ALA A 10 3.11 -17.96 -6.56
N ASP A 11 3.54 -17.15 -7.53
CA ASP A 11 4.85 -17.24 -8.17
C ASP A 11 5.85 -16.18 -7.64
N ALA A 12 5.60 -15.61 -6.47
CA ALA A 12 6.46 -14.58 -5.91
C ALA A 12 7.87 -15.15 -5.62
N PRO A 13 8.95 -14.57 -6.19
CA PRO A 13 10.30 -15.09 -6.01
C PRO A 13 10.88 -14.81 -4.62
N TYR A 14 10.24 -13.94 -3.83
CA TYR A 14 10.65 -13.56 -2.49
C TYR A 14 9.45 -13.57 -1.56
N SER A 15 9.69 -13.95 -0.30
CA SER A 15 8.66 -13.88 0.75
C SER A 15 8.48 -12.43 1.23
N LEU A 16 7.36 -12.16 1.91
CA LEU A 16 7.10 -10.84 2.51
C LEU A 16 8.11 -10.52 3.63
N GLU A 17 8.60 -11.52 4.36
CA GLU A 17 9.65 -11.37 5.37
C GLU A 17 10.98 -10.93 4.75
N GLN A 18 11.36 -11.54 3.62
CA GLN A 18 12.57 -11.14 2.89
C GLN A 18 12.47 -9.70 2.39
N LEU A 19 11.30 -9.30 1.89
CA LEU A 19 11.04 -7.91 1.48
C LEU A 19 11.08 -6.96 2.68
N GLN A 20 10.48 -7.34 3.81
CA GLN A 20 10.51 -6.54 5.04
C GLN A 20 11.95 -6.28 5.51
N ASP A 21 12.77 -7.33 5.55
CA ASP A 21 14.18 -7.24 5.95
C ASP A 21 14.97 -6.34 4.99
N GLY A 22 14.82 -6.53 3.68
CA GLY A 22 15.47 -5.70 2.66
C GLY A 22 15.06 -4.22 2.70
N LEU A 23 13.84 -3.90 3.12
CA LEU A 23 13.38 -2.52 3.31
C LEU A 23 13.88 -1.89 4.62
N ARG A 24 14.14 -2.68 5.66
CA ARG A 24 14.76 -2.22 6.92
C ARG A 24 16.26 -2.04 6.80
N HIS A 25 16.91 -2.88 6.00
CA HIS A 25 18.35 -2.89 5.78
C HIS A 25 18.68 -2.77 4.28
N PRO A 26 18.36 -1.63 3.65
CA PRO A 26 18.52 -1.48 2.20
C PRO A 26 20.00 -1.46 1.81
N VAL A 27 20.38 -2.33 0.87
CA VAL A 27 21.74 -2.38 0.29
C VAL A 27 21.99 -1.29 -0.76
N PHE A 28 20.92 -0.64 -1.24
CA PHE A 28 20.97 0.50 -2.15
C PHE A 28 20.23 1.70 -1.55
N PRO A 29 20.69 2.95 -1.79
CA PRO A 29 19.95 4.13 -1.36
C PRO A 29 18.53 4.16 -1.94
N LEU A 30 17.54 4.28 -1.07
CA LEU A 30 16.13 4.38 -1.46
C LEU A 30 15.75 5.81 -1.84
N TYR A 31 14.93 5.96 -2.89
CA TYR A 31 14.42 7.24 -3.36
C TYR A 31 13.04 7.10 -3.99
N LEU A 32 12.24 8.16 -3.96
CA LEU A 32 10.88 8.18 -4.52
C LEU A 32 10.90 8.70 -5.96
N GLY A 33 11.07 7.78 -6.90
CA GLY A 33 11.07 8.07 -8.35
C GLY A 33 12.40 8.58 -8.86
N ARG A 34 12.84 9.78 -8.44
CA ARG A 34 14.12 10.38 -8.86
C ARG A 34 15.15 10.30 -7.73
N LYS A 35 16.42 10.08 -8.05
CA LYS A 35 17.53 10.04 -7.05
C LYS A 35 17.61 11.28 -6.16
N SER A 36 17.18 12.44 -6.67
CA SER A 36 17.13 13.70 -5.91
C SER A 36 15.95 13.83 -4.95
N HIS A 37 15.08 12.81 -4.85
CA HIS A 37 13.91 12.78 -3.98
C HIS A 37 14.12 11.70 -2.90
N PRO A 38 14.96 11.96 -1.87
CA PRO A 38 15.23 11.01 -0.80
C PRO A 38 14.00 10.84 0.11
N LEU A 39 14.00 9.76 0.89
CA LEU A 39 13.01 9.57 1.96
C LEU A 39 13.29 10.56 3.10
N ALA A 40 12.23 11.19 3.63
CA ALA A 40 12.33 12.08 4.78
C ALA A 40 12.46 11.32 6.11
N LEU A 41 12.01 10.06 6.15
CA LEU A 41 12.07 9.16 7.30
C LEU A 41 12.45 7.75 6.83
N PRO A 42 13.08 6.92 7.68
CA PRO A 42 13.27 5.51 7.41
C PRO A 42 11.93 4.80 7.13
N LEU A 43 11.96 3.75 6.31
CA LEU A 43 10.79 2.89 6.13
C LEU A 43 10.53 2.08 7.40
N ALA A 44 9.26 1.86 7.72
CA ALA A 44 8.83 1.07 8.87
C ALA A 44 7.91 -0.08 8.42
N PRO A 45 8.38 -1.02 7.56
CA PRO A 45 7.51 -2.04 6.98
C PRO A 45 6.94 -2.97 8.07
N LEU A 46 5.62 -3.22 7.98
CA LEU A 46 4.87 -4.11 8.86
C LEU A 46 4.49 -5.39 8.10
N LEU A 47 4.48 -6.52 8.80
CA LEU A 47 3.90 -7.77 8.32
C LEU A 47 2.58 -7.97 9.05
N LEU A 48 1.50 -8.04 8.28
CA LEU A 48 0.14 -8.10 8.79
C LEU A 48 -0.63 -9.16 8.00
N GLU A 49 -1.57 -9.80 8.68
CA GLU A 49 -2.50 -10.75 8.09
C GLU A 49 -3.91 -10.16 8.03
N GLY A 50 -4.75 -10.72 7.16
CA GLY A 50 -6.12 -10.28 6.96
C GLY A 50 -6.37 -9.77 5.54
N ASN A 51 -7.58 -9.25 5.31
CA ASN A 51 -7.90 -8.59 4.05
C ASN A 51 -7.22 -7.20 3.98
N ALA A 52 -7.32 -6.56 2.83
CA ALA A 52 -6.66 -5.27 2.59
C ALA A 52 -7.12 -4.17 3.56
N CYS A 53 -8.41 -4.13 3.90
CA CYS A 53 -8.96 -3.13 4.82
C CYS A 53 -8.41 -3.34 6.25
N ASP A 54 -8.47 -4.58 6.75
CA ASP A 54 -7.99 -4.92 8.10
C ASP A 54 -6.50 -4.62 8.24
N ALA A 55 -5.69 -5.03 7.25
CA ALA A 55 -4.26 -4.79 7.25
C ALA A 55 -3.92 -3.28 7.22
N LEU A 56 -4.59 -2.49 6.38
CA LEU A 56 -4.36 -1.04 6.32
C LEU A 56 -4.80 -0.32 7.60
N CYS A 57 -5.96 -0.69 8.17
CA CYS A 57 -6.44 -0.15 9.44
C CYS A 57 -5.47 -0.48 10.59
N ASN A 58 -5.02 -1.73 10.68
CA ASN A 58 -4.08 -2.16 11.70
C ASN A 58 -2.72 -1.45 11.56
N ALA A 59 -2.20 -1.34 10.33
CA ALA A 59 -0.97 -0.60 10.05
C ALA A 59 -1.09 0.88 10.48
N TYR A 60 -2.19 1.53 10.10
CA TYR A 60 -2.42 2.94 10.45
C TYR A 60 -2.49 3.15 11.95
N GLN A 61 -3.16 2.28 12.70
CA GLN A 61 -3.20 2.34 14.16
C GLN A 61 -1.80 2.18 14.77
N GLN A 62 -1.02 1.19 14.31
CA GLN A 62 0.34 0.99 14.80
C GLN A 62 1.25 2.20 14.51
N TYR A 63 1.15 2.81 13.33
CA TYR A 63 1.90 4.04 13.05
C TYR A 63 1.42 5.19 13.91
N GLN A 64 0.10 5.38 14.06
CA GLN A 64 -0.48 6.42 14.88
C GLN A 64 0.05 6.35 16.32
N ASP A 65 0.12 5.17 16.92
CA ASP A 65 0.67 4.97 18.27
C ASP A 65 2.16 5.36 18.38
N HIS A 66 2.97 5.00 17.37
CA HIS A 66 4.38 5.39 17.34
C HIS A 66 4.55 6.91 17.19
N PHE A 67 3.81 7.54 16.27
CA PHE A 67 3.90 8.98 16.04
C PHE A 67 3.32 9.79 17.22
N HIS A 68 2.28 9.30 17.89
CA HIS A 68 1.75 9.90 19.12
C HIS A 68 2.80 9.95 20.23
N LYS A 69 3.60 8.88 20.43
CA LYS A 69 4.72 8.87 21.40
C LYS A 69 5.76 9.95 21.08
N LEU A 70 5.93 10.27 19.80
CA LEU A 70 6.83 11.33 19.31
C LEU A 70 6.17 12.71 19.26
N LYS A 71 4.91 12.85 19.70
CA LYS A 71 4.11 14.09 19.61
C LYS A 71 3.97 14.62 18.18
N VAL A 72 3.95 13.71 17.21
CA VAL A 72 3.73 14.01 15.79
C VAL A 72 2.34 13.51 15.40
N SER A 73 1.57 14.37 14.73
CA SER A 73 0.26 13.96 14.19
C SER A 73 0.43 13.26 12.85
N LEU A 74 -0.16 12.07 12.71
CA LEU A 74 -0.28 11.41 11.42
C LEU A 74 -1.46 12.01 10.63
N PRO A 75 -1.31 12.33 9.34
CA PRO A 75 -2.45 12.74 8.53
C PRO A 75 -3.41 11.56 8.35
N LYS A 76 -4.71 11.87 8.30
CA LYS A 76 -5.75 10.87 8.01
C LYS A 76 -5.50 10.24 6.64
N LEU A 77 -5.78 8.94 6.55
CA LEU A 77 -5.81 8.24 5.26
C LEU A 77 -6.91 8.83 4.38
N GLN A 78 -6.66 8.80 3.07
CA GLN A 78 -7.68 9.14 2.09
C GLN A 78 -8.68 7.98 1.98
N ASP A 79 -9.92 8.25 1.64
CA ASP A 79 -10.97 7.23 1.54
C ASP A 79 -10.80 6.33 0.29
N GLU A 80 -10.02 6.77 -0.70
CA GLU A 80 -9.77 6.03 -1.94
C GLU A 80 -8.43 5.29 -1.92
N CYS A 81 -8.41 4.11 -2.54
CA CYS A 81 -7.19 3.36 -2.81
C CYS A 81 -7.11 2.91 -4.28
N TRP A 82 -5.91 2.49 -4.67
CA TRP A 82 -5.62 1.89 -5.98
C TRP A 82 -5.00 0.52 -5.75
N TRP A 83 -5.51 -0.50 -6.45
CA TRP A 83 -5.03 -1.87 -6.28
C TRP A 83 -5.03 -2.65 -7.60
N GLU A 84 -4.35 -3.79 -7.57
CA GLU A 84 -4.31 -4.76 -8.67
C GLU A 84 -5.03 -6.04 -8.25
N GLY A 85 -5.52 -6.80 -9.22
CA GLY A 85 -6.16 -8.09 -8.96
C GLY A 85 -7.48 -8.00 -8.19
N LYS A 86 -7.82 -9.09 -7.49
CA LYS A 86 -9.02 -9.23 -6.68
C LYS A 86 -8.62 -9.33 -5.21
N HIS A 87 -9.30 -8.57 -4.36
CA HIS A 87 -9.10 -8.60 -2.92
C HIS A 87 -10.47 -8.55 -2.25
N ASP A 88 -10.61 -9.32 -1.17
CA ASP A 88 -11.85 -9.37 -0.40
C ASP A 88 -12.14 -8.00 0.23
N GLY A 89 -13.41 -7.60 0.19
CA GLY A 89 -13.87 -6.31 0.71
C GLY A 89 -13.59 -5.09 -0.19
N LEU A 90 -12.77 -5.21 -1.23
CA LEU A 90 -12.51 -4.10 -2.16
C LEU A 90 -13.37 -4.19 -3.42
N VAL A 91 -14.13 -3.12 -3.68
CA VAL A 91 -14.99 -3.00 -4.86
C VAL A 91 -14.57 -1.80 -5.70
N ALA A 92 -14.22 -2.05 -6.97
CA ALA A 92 -13.77 -1.02 -7.88
C ALA A 92 -14.93 -0.11 -8.30
N SER A 93 -14.81 1.19 -8.05
CA SER A 93 -15.68 2.21 -8.66
C SER A 93 -15.20 2.61 -10.04
N LYS A 94 -13.89 2.48 -10.30
CA LYS A 94 -13.25 2.79 -11.58
C LYS A 94 -12.16 1.79 -11.91
N ILE A 95 -12.03 1.48 -13.19
CA ILE A 95 -10.95 0.64 -13.72
C ILE A 95 -10.12 1.47 -14.69
N LEU A 96 -8.81 1.49 -14.47
CA LEU A 96 -7.83 2.24 -15.23
C LEU A 96 -6.88 1.28 -15.96
N ARG A 97 -6.39 1.68 -17.13
CA ARG A 97 -5.26 1.02 -17.80
C ARG A 97 -4.03 1.90 -17.69
N ARG A 98 -2.93 1.35 -17.18
CA ARG A 98 -1.65 2.05 -17.04
C ARG A 98 -0.54 1.28 -17.74
N ARG A 99 0.38 2.00 -18.38
CA ARG A 99 1.55 1.43 -19.05
C ARG A 99 2.80 1.64 -18.21
N ASP A 100 2.91 0.90 -17.11
CA ASP A 100 3.97 1.04 -16.12
C ASP A 100 4.52 -0.32 -15.61
N VAL A 101 4.15 -1.44 -16.25
CA VAL A 101 4.77 -2.75 -15.96
C VAL A 101 6.13 -2.80 -16.66
N PRO A 102 7.26 -2.90 -15.93
CA PRO A 102 8.57 -2.95 -16.56
C PRO A 102 8.77 -4.29 -17.29
N LEU A 103 8.80 -4.28 -18.62
CA LEU A 103 9.06 -5.47 -19.45
C LEU A 103 10.55 -5.65 -19.72
N ASN A 104 11.24 -4.55 -20.05
CA ASN A 104 12.68 -4.56 -20.26
C ASN A 104 13.28 -3.22 -19.80
N ARG A 105 14.11 -3.27 -18.75
CA ARG A 105 14.75 -2.08 -18.16
C ARG A 105 15.92 -1.55 -19.00
N GLN A 106 16.57 -2.38 -19.82
CA GLN A 106 17.66 -1.93 -20.70
C GLN A 106 17.11 -1.16 -21.90
N GLN A 107 15.97 -1.61 -22.44
CA GLN A 107 15.30 -0.99 -23.60
C GLN A 107 14.19 -0.01 -23.21
N TRP A 108 13.91 0.15 -21.91
CA TRP A 108 12.86 1.03 -21.39
C TRP A 108 11.47 0.70 -21.95
N LEU A 109 11.17 -0.59 -22.04
CA LEU A 109 9.87 -1.08 -22.51
C LEU A 109 8.93 -1.33 -21.33
N PHE A 110 7.73 -0.78 -21.44
CA PHE A 110 6.67 -0.87 -20.44
C PHE A 110 5.40 -1.47 -21.04
N GLY A 111 4.84 -2.44 -20.33
CA GLY A 111 3.58 -3.11 -20.65
C GLY A 111 2.41 -2.49 -19.90
N GLU A 112 1.20 -2.90 -20.27
CA GLU A 112 -0.03 -2.43 -19.66
C GLU A 112 -0.45 -3.31 -18.48
N ARG A 113 -1.00 -2.68 -17.43
CA ARG A 113 -1.74 -3.33 -16.35
C ARG A 113 -3.07 -2.63 -16.11
N THR A 114 -3.99 -3.40 -15.53
CA THR A 114 -5.25 -2.90 -15.03
C THR A 114 -5.09 -2.47 -13.58
N VAL A 115 -5.54 -1.27 -13.24
CA VAL A 115 -5.53 -0.73 -11.89
C VAL A 115 -6.97 -0.41 -11.50
N ASN A 116 -7.43 -1.05 -10.44
CA ASN A 116 -8.71 -0.74 -9.84
C ASN A 116 -8.57 0.49 -8.94
N GLN A 117 -9.60 1.31 -8.88
CA GLN A 117 -9.74 2.44 -7.97
C GLN A 117 -11.11 2.38 -7.31
N GLY A 118 -11.17 2.72 -6.04
CA GLY A 118 -12.40 2.70 -5.26
C GLY A 118 -12.16 2.94 -3.78
N PRO A 119 -13.23 3.00 -2.99
CA PRO A 119 -13.13 3.12 -1.54
C PRO A 119 -12.50 1.85 -0.95
N TRP A 120 -11.69 2.03 0.11
CA TRP A 120 -11.08 0.90 0.82
C TRP A 120 -11.66 0.66 2.22
N LEU A 121 -12.28 1.69 2.80
CA LEU A 121 -13.14 1.59 3.97
C LEU A 121 -14.59 1.50 3.50
N SER A 122 -15.27 0.42 3.89
CA SER A 122 -16.73 0.42 3.88
C SER A 122 -17.22 1.43 4.91
N LYS A 123 -18.00 2.42 4.49
CA LYS A 123 -18.86 3.12 5.46
C LYS A 123 -19.85 2.08 5.95
N GLU A 124 -19.88 1.82 7.25
CA GLU A 124 -21.01 1.10 7.84
C GLU A 124 -22.30 1.82 7.40
N GLU A 125 -23.22 1.08 6.80
CA GLU A 125 -24.57 1.62 6.63
C GLU A 125 -25.13 1.82 8.03
N PRO A 126 -25.59 3.03 8.40
CA PRO A 126 -26.24 3.22 9.69
C PRO A 126 -27.43 2.27 9.75
N CYS A 127 -27.38 1.32 10.68
CA CYS A 127 -28.49 0.44 10.98
C CYS A 127 -29.64 1.32 11.50
N THR A 128 -30.50 1.78 10.60
CA THR A 128 -31.77 2.41 10.96
C THR A 128 -32.76 1.29 11.29
N SER A 129 -32.57 0.65 12.44
CA SER A 129 -33.68 0.04 13.16
C SER A 129 -34.39 1.16 13.91
N GLN A 130 -35.45 1.70 13.32
CA GLN A 130 -36.45 2.45 14.06
C GLN A 130 -37.37 1.43 14.74
N GLU A 131 -37.45 1.48 16.07
CA GLU A 131 -38.54 0.88 16.86
C GLU A 131 -39.85 1.64 16.67
#